data_AF-A0A495M7M5-F1
#
_entry.id   AF-A0A495M7M5-F1
#
_cell.length_a   1.000
_cell.length_b   1.000
_cell.length_c   1.000
_cell.angle_alpha   90.00
_cell.angle_beta   90.00
_cell.angle_gamma   90.00
#
_symmetry.space_group_name_H-M   'P 1'
#
loop_
_entity.id
_entity.type
_entity.pdbx_description
1 polymer ?
#
loop_
_entity_poly.entity_id
_entity_poly.type
_entity_poly.pdbx_seq_one_letter_code
_entity_poly.pdbx_strand_id
1 'polypeptide(L)'
;MKNSEFKKALHLKPEDSILLNQNYSLKIPSENYDHNYDLIGLHKIIGEKKKKWEEDINITEFSNSLKFFNNLFNSIEAAIGNQQTDGSFHQDIINSLDRVTKNVLFPDSSKSLFLQNLHSNYNQYFTGAMAVMTNSIEYGQLGKADYFRGVFLALKFDTQNTDTLSSEEADRKSFMQFKTEFETEKIDILSNFENLVNTTQTQADSEVENLKRLFDSWDSEYSTHLTELQSLANNQIDKSNDAGKALLKKSLTKKIQLEQAYREQMRFQAPAEYWKERATFLNSEGKKFFSWLIGLVILGILILFSLLWFTPEDMLESIFSGSPSKAIRWSIIFITLMSLLFVGIQAIKKAMFSSYHLARDAEEREKLTVFYLSLIKDSTITQEDRSLVLQALFSRSDTGLLKEESSPTMPGILDKIKN
;
A
#
# COMPACT_ATOMS: atom_id res chain seq x y z
N MET A 1 12.61 108.64 -30.25
CA MET A 1 11.82 108.67 -31.49
C MET A 1 11.64 107.23 -32.02
N LYS A 2 10.69 106.93 -32.92
CA LYS A 2 10.65 105.55 -33.52
C LYS A 2 11.89 105.35 -34.39
N ASN A 3 12.42 104.14 -34.50
CA ASN A 3 13.63 103.89 -35.30
C ASN A 3 13.47 104.31 -36.78
N SER A 4 12.27 104.19 -37.36
CA SER A 4 11.96 104.65 -38.71
C SER A 4 12.01 106.18 -38.87
N GLU A 5 11.62 106.92 -37.82
CA GLU A 5 11.69 108.39 -37.78
C GLU A 5 13.14 108.84 -37.55
N PHE A 6 13.89 108.14 -36.68
CA PHE A 6 15.32 108.37 -36.47
C PHE A 6 16.14 108.19 -37.75
N LYS A 7 15.88 107.09 -38.48
CA LYS A 7 16.51 106.83 -39.77
C LYS A 7 16.24 107.96 -40.77
N LYS A 8 14.99 108.41 -40.89
CA LYS A 8 14.63 109.52 -41.78
C LYS A 8 15.36 110.81 -41.39
N ALA A 9 15.41 111.12 -40.10
CA ALA A 9 16.05 112.33 -39.60
C ALA A 9 17.59 112.30 -39.76
N LEU A 10 18.22 111.12 -39.60
CA LEU A 10 19.65 110.95 -39.83
C LEU A 10 20.02 111.13 -41.31
N HIS A 11 19.18 110.64 -42.24
CA HIS A 11 19.39 110.83 -43.70
C HIS A 11 19.20 112.28 -44.17
N LEU A 12 18.66 113.19 -43.34
CA LEU A 12 18.62 114.62 -43.65
C LEU A 12 19.94 115.34 -43.32
N LYS A 13 20.90 114.66 -42.66
CA LYS A 13 22.24 115.22 -42.43
C LYS A 13 23.09 115.14 -43.72
N PRO A 14 24.10 116.02 -43.86
CA PRO A 14 25.04 115.98 -44.98
C PRO A 14 25.69 114.60 -45.15
N GLU A 15 25.95 114.17 -46.40
CA GLU A 15 26.56 112.87 -46.71
C GLU A 15 27.96 112.67 -46.09
N ASP A 16 28.67 113.76 -45.81
CA ASP A 16 29.97 113.81 -45.14
C ASP A 16 29.88 113.79 -43.60
N SER A 17 28.67 113.68 -43.03
CA SER A 17 28.49 113.59 -41.58
C SER A 17 29.22 112.38 -40.99
N ILE A 18 30.05 112.64 -39.97
CA ILE A 18 30.74 111.59 -39.22
C ILE A 18 29.77 110.59 -38.57
N LEU A 19 28.52 110.98 -38.32
CA LEU A 19 27.49 110.12 -37.73
C LEU A 19 26.98 109.04 -38.71
N LEU A 20 27.06 109.28 -40.02
CA LEU A 20 26.63 108.34 -41.07
C LEU A 20 27.73 107.33 -41.41
N ASN A 21 28.99 107.70 -41.25
CA ASN A 21 30.14 106.97 -41.79
C ASN A 21 30.98 106.22 -40.73
N GLN A 22 30.51 106.17 -39.47
CA GLN A 22 31.21 105.52 -38.36
C GLN A 22 30.45 104.31 -37.82
N ASN A 23 31.21 103.34 -37.31
CA ASN A 23 30.70 102.19 -36.58
C ASN A 23 30.96 102.36 -35.08
N TYR A 24 29.98 101.98 -34.27
CA TYR A 24 29.99 102.08 -32.83
C TYR A 24 30.07 100.67 -32.21
N SER A 25 31.09 100.44 -31.38
CA SER A 25 31.29 99.16 -30.71
C SER A 25 30.50 99.11 -29.41
N LEU A 26 29.50 98.22 -29.33
CA LEU A 26 28.78 97.91 -28.11
C LEU A 26 29.42 96.71 -27.43
N LYS A 27 30.05 96.96 -26.28
CA LYS A 27 30.70 95.93 -25.46
C LYS A 27 29.96 95.76 -24.14
N ILE A 28 29.48 94.55 -23.86
CA ILE A 28 28.88 94.20 -22.56
C ILE A 28 29.68 93.01 -21.99
N PRO A 29 30.70 93.29 -21.15
CA PRO A 29 31.67 92.29 -20.71
C PRO A 29 31.07 91.11 -19.91
N SER A 30 30.03 91.38 -19.12
CA SER A 30 29.29 90.38 -18.34
C SER A 30 28.59 89.33 -19.20
N GLU A 31 28.27 89.67 -20.46
CA GLU A 31 27.55 88.80 -21.40
C GLU A 31 28.49 88.24 -22.48
N ASN A 32 29.81 88.49 -22.38
CA ASN A 32 30.80 88.21 -23.43
C ASN A 32 30.36 88.74 -24.80
N TYR A 33 29.77 89.94 -24.81
CA TYR A 33 29.19 90.54 -26.01
C TYR A 33 30.05 91.70 -26.52
N ASP A 34 30.53 91.60 -27.77
CA ASP A 34 31.27 92.67 -28.46
C ASP A 34 30.80 92.70 -29.92
N HIS A 35 30.03 93.72 -30.31
CA HIS A 35 29.51 93.87 -31.67
C HIS A 35 29.56 95.32 -32.14
N ASN A 36 29.84 95.53 -33.42
CA ASN A 36 29.86 96.84 -34.06
C ASN A 36 28.54 97.11 -34.78
N TYR A 37 28.00 98.32 -34.58
CA TYR A 37 26.76 98.78 -35.18
C TYR A 37 26.94 100.10 -35.92
N ASP A 38 26.19 100.30 -37.00
CA ASP A 38 25.94 101.64 -37.51
C ASP A 38 25.01 102.40 -36.53
N LEU A 39 24.91 103.72 -36.66
CA LEU A 39 24.12 104.52 -35.73
C LEU A 39 22.62 104.12 -35.72
N ILE A 40 22.08 103.69 -36.86
CA ILE A 40 20.68 103.27 -36.99
C ILE A 40 20.44 101.93 -36.29
N GLY A 41 21.34 100.96 -36.47
CA GLY A 41 21.31 99.66 -35.80
C GLY A 41 21.51 99.78 -34.30
N LEU A 42 22.43 100.65 -33.87
CA LEU A 42 22.65 100.95 -32.46
C LEU A 42 21.39 101.57 -31.84
N HIS A 43 20.79 102.57 -32.49
CA HIS A 43 19.53 103.17 -32.04
C HIS A 43 18.41 102.12 -31.89
N LYS A 44 18.28 101.20 -32.85
CA LYS A 44 17.27 100.14 -32.82
C LYS A 44 17.45 99.21 -31.62
N ILE A 45 18.65 98.63 -31.48
CA ILE A 45 18.92 97.63 -30.44
C ILE A 45 18.86 98.24 -29.06
N ILE A 46 19.46 99.42 -28.85
CA ILE A 46 19.43 100.11 -27.56
C ILE A 46 17.98 100.49 -27.20
N GLY A 47 17.18 100.96 -28.17
CA GLY A 47 15.77 101.27 -27.95
C GLY A 47 14.93 100.05 -27.56
N GLU A 48 15.14 98.90 -28.21
CA GLU A 48 14.48 97.64 -27.88
C GLU A 48 14.86 97.15 -26.47
N LYS A 49 16.16 97.16 -26.13
CA LYS A 49 16.66 96.71 -24.82
C LYS A 49 16.26 97.64 -23.68
N LYS A 50 16.27 98.96 -23.93
CA LYS A 50 15.72 99.97 -23.02
C LYS A 50 14.26 99.67 -22.69
N LYS A 51 13.42 99.48 -23.71
CA LYS A 51 11.98 99.26 -23.53
C LYS A 51 11.70 98.02 -22.67
N LYS A 52 12.46 96.93 -22.89
CA LYS A 52 12.33 95.71 -22.08
C LYS A 52 12.71 95.93 -20.63
N TRP A 53 13.81 96.65 -20.35
CA TRP A 53 14.14 97.03 -18.98
C TRP A 53 13.10 97.95 -18.32
N GLU A 54 12.40 98.79 -19.09
CA GLU A 54 11.27 99.61 -18.61
C GLU A 54 9.99 98.80 -18.38
N GLU A 55 9.83 97.61 -18.99
CA GLU A 55 8.72 96.70 -18.71
C GLU A 55 9.00 95.87 -17.43
N ASP A 56 10.29 95.59 -17.14
CA ASP A 56 10.76 94.75 -16.02
C ASP A 56 11.08 95.53 -14.70
N ILE A 57 10.38 96.65 -14.43
CA ILE A 57 10.67 97.66 -13.37
C ILE A 57 10.84 97.15 -11.92
N ASN A 58 10.55 95.89 -11.61
CA ASN A 58 10.42 95.41 -10.24
C ASN A 58 11.73 94.98 -9.53
N ILE A 59 12.90 95.18 -10.13
CA ILE A 59 14.19 94.74 -9.54
C ILE A 59 15.17 95.92 -9.49
N THR A 60 15.35 96.48 -8.30
CA THR A 60 16.21 97.66 -8.05
C THR A 60 17.66 97.43 -8.45
N GLU A 61 18.10 96.18 -8.43
CA GLU A 61 19.45 95.71 -8.67
C GLU A 61 19.82 95.76 -10.16
N PHE A 62 18.84 95.83 -11.06
CA PHE A 62 19.06 96.06 -12.50
C PHE A 62 19.05 97.55 -12.89
N SER A 63 18.95 98.46 -11.92
CA SER A 63 18.94 99.90 -12.17
C SER A 63 20.19 100.40 -12.92
N ASN A 64 21.35 99.73 -12.74
CA ASN A 64 22.57 100.07 -13.48
C ASN A 64 22.46 99.73 -14.97
N SER A 65 21.89 98.57 -15.32
CA SER A 65 21.60 98.20 -16.70
C SER A 65 20.64 99.20 -17.36
N LEU A 66 19.52 99.49 -16.70
CA LEU A 66 18.52 100.44 -17.20
C LEU A 66 19.12 101.84 -17.40
N LYS A 67 19.89 102.36 -16.43
CA LYS A 67 20.57 103.67 -16.55
C LYS A 67 21.53 103.69 -17.74
N PHE A 68 22.29 102.63 -17.96
CA PHE A 68 23.19 102.53 -19.10
C PHE A 68 22.43 102.64 -20.43
N PHE A 69 21.40 101.80 -20.65
CA PHE A 69 20.63 101.83 -21.89
C PHE A 69 19.89 103.16 -22.08
N ASN A 70 19.36 103.76 -21.01
CA ASN A 70 18.71 105.08 -21.06
C ASN A 70 19.68 106.19 -21.48
N ASN A 71 20.85 106.25 -20.84
CA ASN A 71 21.84 107.28 -21.13
C ASN A 71 22.36 107.16 -22.56
N LEU A 72 22.67 105.93 -23.00
CA LEU A 72 23.13 105.69 -24.36
C LEU A 72 22.05 106.04 -25.39
N PHE A 73 20.79 105.66 -25.15
CA PHE A 73 19.67 106.01 -26.02
C PHE A 73 19.48 107.52 -26.14
N ASN A 74 19.55 108.24 -25.01
CA ASN A 74 19.41 109.70 -25.00
C ASN A 74 20.57 110.39 -25.73
N SER A 75 21.80 109.91 -25.59
CA SER A 75 22.96 110.43 -26.34
C SER A 75 22.80 110.22 -27.86
N ILE A 76 22.23 109.08 -28.27
CA ILE A 76 21.94 108.80 -29.68
C ILE A 76 20.84 109.72 -30.21
N GLU A 77 19.76 109.92 -29.48
CA GLU A 77 18.65 110.81 -29.87
C GLU A 77 19.07 112.29 -29.93
N ALA A 78 19.93 112.73 -29.01
CA ALA A 78 20.44 114.09 -28.97
C ALA A 78 21.17 114.50 -30.27
N ALA A 79 21.77 113.52 -30.98
CA ALA A 79 22.48 113.74 -32.24
C ALA A 79 21.59 114.29 -33.38
N ILE A 80 20.27 114.16 -33.25
CA ILE A 80 19.28 114.61 -34.24
C ILE A 80 18.63 115.95 -33.85
N GLY A 81 18.62 116.31 -32.56
CA GLY A 81 17.76 117.38 -32.03
C GLY A 81 18.41 118.75 -31.76
N ASN A 82 19.74 118.88 -31.77
CA ASN A 82 20.44 120.03 -31.16
C ASN A 82 21.44 120.75 -32.10
N GLN A 83 21.75 122.03 -31.81
CA GLN A 83 22.65 122.93 -32.56
C GLN A 83 24.17 122.62 -32.42
N GLN A 84 24.56 121.48 -31.85
CA GLN A 84 25.97 121.11 -31.72
C GLN A 84 26.51 120.48 -33.01
N THR A 85 27.85 120.42 -33.16
CA THR A 85 28.51 119.80 -34.31
C THR A 85 28.47 118.28 -34.22
N ASP A 86 28.39 117.60 -35.38
CA ASP A 86 28.32 116.14 -35.46
C ASP A 86 29.47 115.40 -34.76
N GLY A 87 30.67 116.02 -34.72
CA GLY A 87 31.82 115.48 -33.98
C GLY A 87 31.62 115.44 -32.46
N SER A 88 30.90 116.42 -31.89
CA SER A 88 30.56 116.42 -30.46
C SER A 88 29.63 115.26 -30.12
N PHE A 89 28.58 115.06 -30.92
CA PHE A 89 27.64 113.95 -30.72
C PHE A 89 28.30 112.58 -30.87
N HIS A 90 29.18 112.43 -31.88
CA HIS A 90 29.96 111.21 -32.05
C HIS A 90 30.75 110.88 -30.78
N GLN A 91 31.44 111.87 -30.21
CA GLN A 91 32.19 111.70 -28.97
C GLN A 91 31.30 111.40 -27.77
N ASP A 92 30.11 112.02 -27.67
CA ASP A 92 29.16 111.75 -26.57
C ASP A 92 28.59 110.33 -26.62
N ILE A 93 28.35 109.79 -27.82
CA ILE A 93 27.93 108.40 -28.01
C ILE A 93 29.06 107.45 -27.62
N ILE A 94 30.31 107.71 -28.06
CA ILE A 94 31.49 106.92 -27.64
C ILE A 94 31.65 106.95 -26.12
N ASN A 95 31.62 108.14 -25.52
CA ASN A 95 31.70 108.30 -24.06
C ASN A 95 30.60 107.54 -23.32
N SER A 96 29.42 107.40 -23.93
CA SER A 96 28.31 106.63 -23.36
C SER A 96 28.54 105.12 -23.48
N LEU A 97 29.09 104.66 -24.60
CA LEU A 97 29.47 103.25 -24.81
C LEU A 97 30.63 102.82 -23.91
N ASP A 98 31.60 103.70 -23.67
CA ASP A 98 32.76 103.42 -22.81
C ASP A 98 32.40 103.36 -21.31
N ARG A 99 31.22 103.86 -20.93
CA ARG A 99 30.72 103.82 -19.54
C ARG A 99 30.09 102.48 -19.15
N VAL A 100 30.10 101.46 -20.00
CA VAL A 100 29.59 100.13 -19.64
C VAL A 100 30.36 99.58 -18.44
N THR A 101 29.62 99.19 -17.40
CA THR A 101 30.19 98.51 -16.23
C THR A 101 29.96 97.00 -16.30
N LYS A 102 30.68 96.22 -15.48
CA LYS A 102 30.47 94.77 -15.34
C LYS A 102 29.06 94.39 -14.83
N ASN A 103 28.29 95.36 -14.34
CA ASN A 103 26.95 95.16 -13.80
C ASN A 103 25.83 95.43 -14.82
N VAL A 104 26.17 95.69 -16.08
CA VAL A 104 25.20 95.84 -17.16
C VAL A 104 24.89 94.45 -17.72
N LEU A 105 23.62 94.09 -17.84
CA LEU A 105 23.18 92.82 -18.44
C LEU A 105 22.13 93.10 -19.52
N PHE A 106 21.94 92.16 -20.45
CA PHE A 106 20.80 92.24 -21.37
C PHE A 106 19.54 91.74 -20.68
N PRO A 107 18.37 92.37 -20.90
CA PRO A 107 17.11 91.93 -20.27
C PRO A 107 16.74 90.50 -20.68
N ASP A 108 17.09 90.09 -21.90
CA ASP A 108 16.75 88.77 -22.45
C ASP A 108 17.87 87.72 -22.29
N SER A 109 18.96 88.01 -21.58
CA SER A 109 20.03 87.02 -21.45
C SER A 109 19.61 85.87 -20.55
N SER A 110 20.22 84.70 -20.77
CA SER A 110 20.06 83.54 -19.90
C SER A 110 20.39 83.90 -18.44
N LYS A 111 21.39 84.76 -18.23
CA LYS A 111 21.79 85.29 -16.92
C LYS A 111 20.69 86.14 -16.29
N SER A 112 20.12 87.09 -17.03
CA SER A 112 19.04 87.95 -16.53
C SER A 112 17.77 87.17 -16.24
N LEU A 113 17.37 86.23 -17.10
CA LEU A 113 16.21 85.37 -16.88
C LEU A 113 16.38 84.48 -15.63
N PHE A 114 17.57 83.92 -15.44
CA PHE A 114 17.92 83.18 -14.23
C PHE A 114 17.80 84.05 -12.98
N LEU A 115 18.37 85.25 -13.02
CA LEU A 115 18.32 86.20 -11.89
C LEU A 115 16.89 86.69 -11.62
N GLN A 116 16.07 86.95 -12.64
CA GLN A 116 14.66 87.31 -12.49
C GLN A 116 13.85 86.19 -11.83
N ASN A 117 14.10 84.93 -12.23
CA ASN A 117 13.47 83.78 -11.60
C ASN A 117 13.89 83.65 -10.13
N LEU A 118 15.19 83.83 -9.85
CA LEU A 118 15.74 83.74 -8.51
C LEU A 118 15.23 84.87 -7.61
N HIS A 119 15.10 86.09 -8.12
CA HIS A 119 14.50 87.22 -7.40
C HIS A 119 13.05 86.90 -7.01
N SER A 120 12.27 86.34 -7.95
CA SER A 120 10.84 86.08 -7.75
C SER A 120 10.57 84.94 -6.76
N ASN A 121 11.38 83.89 -6.80
CA ASN A 121 11.12 82.67 -6.02
C ASN A 121 12.00 82.56 -4.76
N TYR A 122 13.20 83.15 -4.78
CA TYR A 122 14.23 82.96 -3.75
C TYR A 122 15.10 84.21 -3.55
N ASN A 123 14.46 85.36 -3.32
CA ASN A 123 15.12 86.66 -3.29
C ASN A 123 16.36 86.73 -2.38
N GLN A 124 16.37 86.02 -1.26
CA GLN A 124 17.51 85.99 -0.33
C GLN A 124 18.83 85.48 -0.95
N TYR A 125 18.76 84.71 -2.05
CA TYR A 125 19.93 84.19 -2.78
C TYR A 125 20.34 85.08 -3.95
N PHE A 126 19.53 86.08 -4.28
CA PHE A 126 19.73 86.93 -5.45
C PHE A 126 21.08 87.63 -5.44
N THR A 127 21.46 88.24 -4.32
CA THR A 127 22.71 89.02 -4.21
C THR A 127 23.95 88.18 -4.49
N GLY A 128 24.01 86.95 -3.97
CA GLY A 128 25.12 86.04 -4.21
C GLY A 128 25.17 85.55 -5.66
N ALA A 129 24.01 85.26 -6.24
CA ALA A 129 23.91 84.82 -7.63
C ALA A 129 24.28 85.93 -8.62
N MET A 130 23.79 87.15 -8.37
CA MET A 130 24.12 88.33 -9.16
C MET A 130 25.63 88.57 -9.17
N ALA A 131 26.29 88.45 -8.01
CA ALA A 131 27.73 88.65 -7.88
C ALA A 131 28.56 87.69 -8.74
N VAL A 132 28.10 86.46 -8.98
CA VAL A 132 28.75 85.53 -9.92
C VAL A 132 28.51 85.98 -11.36
N MET A 133 27.26 86.30 -11.72
CA MET A 133 26.87 86.66 -13.08
C MET A 133 27.54 87.95 -13.59
N THR A 134 27.80 88.90 -12.69
CA THR A 134 28.50 90.16 -12.98
C THR A 134 29.99 90.13 -12.66
N ASN A 135 30.53 88.97 -12.27
CA ASN A 135 31.93 88.80 -11.89
C ASN A 135 32.40 89.82 -10.82
N SER A 136 31.58 89.98 -9.79
CA SER A 136 31.74 90.92 -8.68
C SER A 136 31.60 90.24 -7.32
N ILE A 137 32.13 89.02 -7.19
CA ILE A 137 32.07 88.24 -5.94
C ILE A 137 32.76 89.00 -4.80
N GLU A 138 31.99 89.32 -3.76
CA GLU A 138 32.50 89.83 -2.48
C GLU A 138 32.95 88.66 -1.59
N TYR A 139 34.24 88.33 -1.61
CA TYR A 139 34.79 87.21 -0.83
C TYR A 139 34.49 87.29 0.68
N GLY A 140 34.38 88.50 1.24
CA GLY A 140 34.01 88.70 2.65
C GLY A 140 32.56 88.32 3.00
N GLN A 141 31.65 88.21 2.01
CA GLN A 141 30.25 87.83 2.22
C GLN A 141 30.05 86.31 2.14
N LEU A 142 31.05 85.53 1.72
CA LEU A 142 30.94 84.06 1.59
C LEU A 142 30.63 83.35 2.91
N GLY A 143 30.90 83.99 4.05
CA GLY A 143 30.50 83.48 5.37
C GLY A 143 28.99 83.56 5.64
N LYS A 144 28.22 84.31 4.83
CA LYS A 144 26.76 84.39 4.96
C LYS A 144 26.11 83.28 4.13
N ALA A 145 25.31 82.43 4.78
CA ALA A 145 24.71 81.25 4.16
C ALA A 145 23.89 81.56 2.91
N ASP A 146 23.08 82.63 2.93
CA ASP A 146 22.23 82.99 1.79
C ASP A 146 23.04 83.52 0.60
N TYR A 147 24.08 84.32 0.87
CA TYR A 147 25.00 84.78 -0.16
C TYR A 147 25.76 83.60 -0.79
N PHE A 148 26.29 82.68 0.03
CA PHE A 148 26.96 81.48 -0.45
C PHE A 148 26.04 80.57 -1.28
N ARG A 149 24.79 80.36 -0.86
CA ARG A 149 23.79 79.61 -1.63
C ARG A 149 23.50 80.26 -2.98
N GLY A 150 23.40 81.59 -3.03
CA GLY A 150 23.29 82.34 -4.27
C GLY A 150 24.47 82.10 -5.21
N VAL A 151 25.70 82.23 -4.69
CA VAL A 151 26.94 81.95 -5.44
C VAL A 151 26.94 80.51 -5.99
N PHE A 152 26.58 79.53 -5.16
CA PHE A 152 26.54 78.13 -5.55
C PHE A 152 25.52 77.84 -6.66
N LEU A 153 24.30 78.39 -6.55
CA LEU A 153 23.26 78.22 -7.58
C LEU A 153 23.68 78.85 -8.91
N ALA A 154 24.30 80.03 -8.87
CA ALA A 154 24.81 80.71 -10.06
C ALA A 154 25.97 79.94 -10.71
N LEU A 155 26.91 79.42 -9.92
CA LEU A 155 27.98 78.56 -10.44
C LEU A 155 27.41 77.29 -11.06
N LYS A 156 26.45 76.61 -10.40
CA LYS A 156 25.77 75.43 -10.97
C LYS A 156 25.08 75.73 -12.30
N PHE A 157 24.46 76.91 -12.43
CA PHE A 157 23.85 77.37 -13.68
C PHE A 157 24.90 77.58 -14.78
N ASP A 158 26.03 78.18 -14.44
CA ASP A 158 27.13 78.46 -15.39
C ASP A 158 27.90 77.18 -15.80
N THR A 159 27.99 76.18 -14.91
CA THR A 159 28.77 74.95 -15.10
C THR A 159 28.00 73.78 -15.73
N GLN A 160 26.76 73.97 -16.20
CA GLN A 160 25.95 72.88 -16.81
C GLN A 160 26.60 72.24 -18.06
N ASN A 161 27.71 72.79 -18.57
CA ASN A 161 28.49 72.26 -19.69
C ASN A 161 29.90 71.77 -19.30
N THR A 162 30.19 71.48 -18.03
CA THR A 162 31.50 70.97 -17.60
C THR A 162 31.45 69.49 -17.19
N ASP A 163 32.31 68.67 -17.81
CA ASP A 163 32.46 67.21 -17.66
C ASP A 163 32.89 66.77 -16.25
N THR A 164 32.05 66.97 -15.24
CA THR A 164 32.23 66.37 -13.92
C THR A 164 30.95 65.66 -13.51
N LEU A 165 31.09 64.38 -13.10
CA LEU A 165 30.00 63.51 -12.66
C LEU A 165 29.15 64.24 -11.61
N SER A 166 27.96 64.67 -12.01
CA SER A 166 27.02 65.25 -11.06
C SER A 166 26.50 64.16 -10.10
N SER A 167 26.08 64.54 -8.90
CA SER A 167 25.46 63.60 -7.93
C SER A 167 24.34 62.76 -8.56
N GLU A 168 23.57 63.35 -9.48
CA GLU A 168 22.46 62.71 -10.18
C GLU A 168 22.92 61.56 -11.11
N GLU A 169 24.06 61.73 -11.77
CA GLU A 169 24.65 60.68 -12.63
C GLU A 169 25.25 59.53 -11.82
N ALA A 170 25.84 59.85 -10.66
CA ALA A 170 26.35 58.84 -9.73
C ALA A 170 25.21 57.98 -9.15
N ASP A 171 24.11 58.61 -8.73
CA ASP A 171 22.92 57.92 -8.23
C ASP A 171 22.27 57.04 -9.32
N ARG A 172 22.17 57.56 -10.56
CA ARG A 172 21.67 56.77 -11.69
C ARG A 172 22.53 55.54 -11.97
N LYS A 173 23.86 55.67 -11.90
CA LYS A 173 24.79 54.56 -12.13
C LYS A 173 24.68 53.50 -11.03
N SER A 174 24.60 53.91 -9.76
CA SER A 174 24.38 53.00 -8.63
C SER A 174 23.05 52.25 -8.77
N PHE A 175 21.97 52.94 -9.14
CA PHE A 175 20.67 52.32 -9.35
C PHE A 175 20.67 51.30 -10.50
N MET A 176 21.34 51.61 -11.63
CA MET A 176 21.47 50.67 -12.74
C MET A 176 22.25 49.41 -12.34
N GLN A 177 23.29 49.56 -11.53
CA GLN A 177 24.05 48.42 -11.00
C GLN A 177 23.17 47.56 -10.09
N PHE A 178 22.49 48.18 -9.11
CA PHE A 178 21.56 47.47 -8.23
C PHE A 178 20.47 46.72 -9.01
N LYS A 179 19.88 47.36 -10.04
CA LYS A 179 18.88 46.70 -10.90
C LYS A 179 19.46 45.48 -11.62
N THR A 180 20.70 45.57 -12.10
CA THR A 180 21.37 44.48 -12.81
C THR A 180 21.66 43.32 -11.85
N GLU A 181 22.15 43.62 -10.65
CA GLU A 181 22.39 42.62 -9.60
C GLU A 181 21.08 41.92 -9.19
N PHE A 182 20.02 42.70 -8.98
CA PHE A 182 18.70 42.17 -8.63
C PHE A 182 18.11 41.26 -9.71
N GLU A 183 18.13 41.66 -10.99
CA GLU A 183 17.64 40.78 -12.07
C GLU A 183 18.49 39.51 -12.21
N THR A 184 19.81 39.61 -11.98
CA THR A 184 20.70 38.43 -11.99
C THR A 184 20.35 37.45 -10.87
N GLU A 185 20.22 37.94 -9.64
CA GLU A 185 19.89 37.12 -8.47
C GLU A 185 18.49 36.51 -8.58
N LYS A 186 17.52 37.27 -9.10
CA LYS A 186 16.18 36.76 -9.40
C LYS A 186 16.20 35.61 -10.40
N ILE A 187 16.96 35.72 -11.49
CA ILE A 187 17.08 34.64 -12.48
C ILE A 187 17.70 33.39 -11.83
N ASP A 188 18.76 33.55 -11.03
CA ASP A 188 19.41 32.43 -10.35
C ASP A 188 18.48 31.76 -9.34
N ILE A 189 17.77 32.53 -8.51
CA ILE A 189 16.78 32.00 -7.56
C ILE A 189 15.66 31.25 -8.29
N LEU A 190 15.14 31.81 -9.38
CA LEU A 190 14.09 31.16 -10.15
C LEU A 190 14.57 29.85 -10.79
N SER A 191 15.78 29.84 -11.33
CA SER A 191 16.38 28.62 -11.89
C SER A 191 16.62 27.56 -10.82
N ASN A 192 17.14 27.94 -9.66
CA ASN A 192 17.35 27.04 -8.53
C ASN A 192 16.02 26.48 -8.00
N PHE A 193 14.98 27.31 -7.93
CA PHE A 193 13.64 26.89 -7.53
C PHE A 193 13.04 25.92 -8.56
N GLU A 194 13.15 26.21 -9.85
CA GLU A 194 12.68 25.32 -10.93
C GLU A 194 13.40 23.97 -10.89
N ASN A 195 14.72 23.97 -10.69
CA ASN A 195 15.50 22.75 -10.52
C ASN A 195 15.06 21.96 -9.28
N LEU A 196 14.80 22.63 -8.15
CA LEU A 196 14.31 21.98 -6.93
C LEU A 196 12.93 21.36 -7.14
N VAL A 197 12.01 22.06 -7.81
CA VAL A 197 10.67 21.55 -8.13
C VAL A 197 10.77 20.33 -9.04
N ASN A 198 11.55 20.42 -10.13
CA ASN A 198 11.70 19.32 -11.09
C ASN A 198 12.35 18.08 -10.46
N THR A 199 13.39 18.27 -9.63
CA THR A 199 14.05 17.16 -8.93
C THR A 199 13.13 16.52 -7.90
N THR A 200 12.40 17.31 -7.11
CA THR A 200 11.43 16.81 -6.13
C THR A 200 10.30 16.05 -6.82
N GLN A 201 9.80 16.56 -7.95
CA GLN A 201 8.74 15.91 -8.71
C GLN A 201 9.22 14.58 -9.31
N THR A 202 10.42 14.56 -9.90
CA THR A 202 11.01 13.32 -10.45
C THR A 202 11.21 12.26 -9.35
N GLN A 203 11.67 12.68 -8.17
CA GLN A 203 11.81 11.79 -7.01
C GLN A 203 10.47 11.25 -6.54
N ALA A 204 9.45 12.12 -6.42
CA ALA A 204 8.11 11.70 -6.03
C ALA A 204 7.49 10.72 -7.04
N ASP A 205 7.65 10.97 -8.34
CA ASP A 205 7.17 10.08 -9.40
C ASP A 205 7.87 8.72 -9.35
N SER A 206 9.19 8.71 -9.14
CA SER A 206 9.97 7.48 -8.99
C SER A 206 9.56 6.66 -7.76
N GLU A 207 9.28 7.31 -6.62
CA GLU A 207 8.81 6.63 -5.42
C GLU A 207 7.39 6.07 -5.62
N VAL A 208 6.50 6.80 -6.29
CA VAL A 208 5.15 6.32 -6.63
C VAL A 208 5.22 5.10 -7.54
N GLU A 209 6.10 5.10 -8.53
CA GLU A 209 6.30 3.96 -9.43
C GLU A 209 6.89 2.75 -8.70
N ASN A 210 7.84 2.98 -7.78
CA ASN A 210 8.39 1.93 -6.94
C ASN A 210 7.32 1.32 -6.02
N LEU A 211 6.48 2.14 -5.39
CA LEU A 211 5.37 1.70 -4.56
C LEU A 211 4.35 0.88 -5.35
N LYS A 212 4.02 1.30 -6.58
CA LYS A 212 3.14 0.52 -7.48
C LYS A 212 3.72 -0.86 -7.77
N ARG A 213 5.00 -0.93 -8.13
CA ARG A 213 5.67 -2.20 -8.41
C ARG A 213 5.70 -3.12 -7.18
N LEU A 214 5.95 -2.57 -5.99
CA LEU A 214 5.90 -3.34 -4.75
C LEU A 214 4.48 -3.86 -4.47
N PHE A 215 3.46 -3.04 -4.70
CA PHE A 215 2.07 -3.44 -4.56
C PHE A 215 1.67 -4.54 -5.54
N ASP A 216 2.03 -4.41 -6.82
CA ASP A 216 1.74 -5.42 -7.85
C ASP A 216 2.44 -6.75 -7.55
N SER A 217 3.70 -6.70 -7.08
CA SER A 217 4.44 -7.88 -6.65
C SER A 217 3.76 -8.55 -5.45
N TRP A 218 3.35 -7.76 -4.46
CA TRP A 218 2.66 -8.25 -3.27
C TRP A 218 1.30 -8.88 -3.63
N ASP A 219 0.51 -8.24 -4.49
CA ASP A 219 -0.81 -8.74 -4.91
C ASP A 219 -0.70 -10.07 -5.66
N SER A 220 0.28 -10.18 -6.55
CA SER A 220 0.59 -11.41 -7.29
C SER A 220 1.04 -12.56 -6.37
N GLU A 221 1.96 -12.27 -5.44
CA GLU A 221 2.46 -13.25 -4.47
C GLU A 221 1.34 -13.71 -3.52
N TYR A 222 0.56 -12.76 -3.00
CA TYR A 222 -0.57 -13.04 -2.12
C TYR A 222 -1.64 -13.89 -2.81
N SER A 223 -2.01 -13.54 -4.05
CA SER A 223 -2.98 -14.31 -4.85
C SER A 223 -2.51 -15.72 -5.15
N THR A 224 -1.22 -15.89 -5.42
CA THR A 224 -0.58 -17.21 -5.63
C THR A 224 -0.67 -18.03 -4.34
N HIS A 225 -0.29 -17.45 -3.21
CA HIS A 225 -0.31 -18.13 -1.92
C HIS A 225 -1.74 -18.53 -1.49
N LEU A 226 -2.73 -17.67 -1.74
CA LEU A 226 -4.14 -18.01 -1.48
C LEU A 226 -4.60 -19.20 -2.33
N THR A 227 -4.22 -19.23 -3.60
CA THR A 227 -4.56 -20.33 -4.52
C THR A 227 -3.90 -21.64 -4.08
N GLU A 228 -2.63 -21.58 -3.66
CA GLU A 228 -1.90 -22.72 -3.10
C GLU A 228 -2.55 -23.21 -1.81
N LEU A 229 -2.86 -22.33 -0.86
CA LEU A 229 -3.55 -22.68 0.38
C LEU A 229 -4.91 -23.32 0.12
N GLN A 230 -5.68 -22.78 -0.82
CA GLN A 230 -6.97 -23.35 -1.23
C GLN A 230 -6.78 -24.75 -1.82
N SER A 231 -5.77 -24.95 -2.67
CA SER A 231 -5.46 -26.26 -3.25
C SER A 231 -5.04 -27.28 -2.20
N LEU A 232 -4.22 -26.88 -1.21
CA LEU A 232 -3.78 -27.72 -0.11
C LEU A 232 -4.95 -28.09 0.81
N ALA A 233 -5.80 -27.11 1.14
CA ALA A 233 -6.99 -27.32 1.93
C ALA A 233 -7.95 -28.31 1.24
N ASN A 234 -8.23 -28.11 -0.05
CA ASN A 234 -9.08 -29.02 -0.82
C ASN A 234 -8.47 -30.42 -0.90
N ASN A 235 -7.17 -30.55 -1.18
CA ASN A 235 -6.48 -31.84 -1.20
C ASN A 235 -6.57 -32.56 0.16
N GLN A 236 -6.43 -31.82 1.27
CA GLN A 236 -6.55 -32.37 2.61
C GLN A 236 -7.99 -32.80 2.94
N ILE A 237 -8.99 -32.02 2.51
CA ILE A 237 -10.41 -32.37 2.63
C ILE A 237 -10.70 -33.64 1.83
N ASP A 238 -10.21 -33.75 0.60
CA ASP A 238 -10.40 -34.94 -0.26
C ASP A 238 -9.75 -36.18 0.36
N LYS A 239 -8.50 -36.08 0.83
CA LYS A 239 -7.83 -37.16 1.56
C LYS A 239 -8.58 -37.57 2.82
N SER A 240 -9.08 -36.61 3.58
CA SER A 240 -9.86 -36.87 4.79
C SER A 240 -11.19 -37.56 4.46
N ASN A 241 -11.88 -37.11 3.43
CA ASN A 241 -13.11 -37.71 2.93
C ASN A 241 -12.90 -39.14 2.44
N ASP A 242 -11.85 -39.40 1.68
CA ASP A 242 -11.52 -40.73 1.18
C ASP A 242 -11.12 -41.67 2.31
N ALA A 243 -10.32 -41.19 3.27
CA ALA A 243 -10.03 -41.95 4.50
C ALA A 243 -11.31 -42.26 5.29
N GLY A 244 -12.20 -41.26 5.44
CA GLY A 244 -13.50 -41.43 6.09
C GLY A 244 -14.38 -42.47 5.40
N LYS A 245 -14.51 -42.40 4.06
CA LYS A 245 -15.23 -43.39 3.26
C LYS A 245 -14.63 -44.79 3.39
N ALA A 246 -13.30 -44.91 3.36
CA ALA A 246 -12.62 -46.19 3.51
C ALA A 246 -12.86 -46.79 4.91
N LEU A 247 -12.78 -45.98 5.97
CA LEU A 247 -13.08 -46.40 7.34
C LEU A 247 -14.55 -46.81 7.51
N LEU A 248 -15.48 -46.03 6.97
CA LEU A 248 -16.92 -46.36 6.99
C LEU A 248 -17.19 -47.67 6.26
N LYS A 249 -16.63 -47.86 5.06
CA LYS A 249 -16.76 -49.11 4.30
C LYS A 249 -16.20 -50.29 5.08
N LYS A 250 -14.99 -50.18 5.64
CA LYS A 250 -14.37 -51.23 6.45
C LYS A 250 -15.20 -51.56 7.70
N SER A 251 -15.73 -50.54 8.38
CA SER A 251 -16.58 -50.69 9.56
C SER A 251 -17.90 -51.41 9.22
N LEU A 252 -18.57 -51.00 8.14
CA LEU A 252 -19.80 -51.63 7.66
C LEU A 252 -19.57 -53.09 7.25
N THR A 253 -18.51 -53.37 6.49
CA THR A 253 -18.16 -54.74 6.11
C THR A 253 -17.89 -55.60 7.35
N LYS A 254 -17.12 -55.10 8.31
CA LYS A 254 -16.83 -55.82 9.56
C LYS A 254 -18.09 -56.04 10.41
N LYS A 255 -19.00 -55.05 10.46
CA LYS A 255 -20.29 -55.18 11.15
C LYS A 255 -21.14 -56.29 10.53
N ILE A 256 -21.25 -56.33 9.20
CA ILE A 256 -22.00 -57.37 8.49
C ILE A 256 -21.39 -58.75 8.73
N GLN A 257 -20.06 -58.88 8.61
CA GLN A 257 -19.35 -60.13 8.87
C GLN A 257 -19.55 -60.61 10.32
N LEU A 258 -19.46 -59.69 11.29
CA LEU A 258 -19.67 -60.02 12.69
C LEU A 258 -21.12 -60.45 12.97
N GLU A 259 -22.10 -59.77 12.37
CA GLU A 259 -23.51 -60.14 12.49
C GLU A 259 -23.77 -61.53 11.89
N GLN A 260 -23.20 -61.82 10.72
CA GLN A 260 -23.30 -63.14 10.09
C GLN A 260 -22.66 -64.23 10.96
N ALA A 261 -21.43 -64.02 11.42
CA ALA A 261 -20.74 -64.96 12.30
C ALA A 261 -21.51 -65.21 13.61
N TYR A 262 -22.07 -64.15 14.20
CA TYR A 262 -22.89 -64.26 15.41
C TYR A 262 -24.21 -65.02 15.17
N ARG A 263 -24.90 -64.74 14.06
CA ARG A 263 -26.13 -65.47 13.67
C ARG A 263 -25.84 -66.95 13.44
N GLU A 264 -24.71 -67.28 12.80
CA GLU A 264 -24.30 -68.66 12.59
C GLU A 264 -23.91 -69.34 13.91
N GLN A 265 -23.16 -68.65 14.79
CA GLN A 265 -22.85 -69.15 16.12
C GLN A 265 -24.12 -69.50 16.90
N MET A 266 -25.09 -68.58 16.96
CA MET A 266 -26.37 -68.82 17.64
C MET A 266 -27.14 -70.01 17.07
N ARG A 267 -27.09 -70.23 15.75
CA ARG A 267 -27.80 -71.33 15.10
C ARG A 267 -27.25 -72.71 15.46
N PHE A 268 -25.95 -72.84 15.71
CA PHE A 268 -25.30 -74.14 15.98
C PHE A 268 -24.91 -74.38 17.43
N GLN A 269 -24.78 -73.32 18.24
CA GLN A 269 -24.48 -73.45 19.66
C GLN A 269 -25.61 -74.16 20.41
N ALA A 270 -26.88 -73.78 20.18
CA ALA A 270 -28.02 -74.42 20.83
C ALA A 270 -28.13 -75.94 20.53
N PRO A 271 -27.97 -76.41 19.26
CA PRO A 271 -27.84 -77.84 18.98
C PRO A 271 -26.65 -78.52 19.66
N ALA A 272 -25.47 -77.90 19.70
CA ALA A 272 -24.29 -78.48 20.35
C ALA A 272 -24.52 -78.69 21.86
N GLU A 273 -25.09 -77.68 22.52
CA GLU A 273 -25.47 -77.75 23.94
C GLU A 273 -26.51 -78.85 24.18
N TYR A 274 -27.54 -78.95 23.33
CA TYR A 274 -28.53 -80.02 23.41
C TYR A 274 -27.90 -81.42 23.28
N TRP A 275 -27.02 -81.64 22.30
CA TRP A 275 -26.37 -82.95 22.10
C TRP A 275 -25.44 -83.31 23.27
N LYS A 276 -24.74 -82.33 23.84
CA LYS A 276 -23.95 -82.50 25.06
C LYS A 276 -24.82 -82.97 26.22
N GLU A 277 -25.91 -82.27 26.49
CA GLU A 277 -26.86 -82.64 27.55
C GLU A 277 -27.43 -84.03 27.30
N ARG A 278 -27.87 -84.32 26.07
CA ARG A 278 -28.41 -85.63 25.69
C ARG A 278 -27.39 -86.76 25.87
N ALA A 279 -26.13 -86.55 25.49
CA ALA A 279 -25.05 -87.51 25.69
C ALA A 279 -24.82 -87.80 27.19
N THR A 280 -24.78 -86.77 28.03
CA THR A 280 -24.61 -86.94 29.49
C THR A 280 -25.78 -87.69 30.12
N PHE A 281 -27.00 -87.38 29.70
CA PHE A 281 -28.21 -88.07 30.14
C PHE A 281 -28.16 -89.57 29.77
N LEU A 282 -27.88 -89.88 28.50
CA LEU A 282 -27.80 -91.27 28.03
C LEU A 282 -26.65 -92.05 28.69
N ASN A 283 -25.48 -91.45 28.86
CA ASN A 283 -24.39 -92.06 29.62
C ASN A 283 -24.81 -92.40 31.06
N SER A 284 -25.63 -91.54 31.69
CA SER A 284 -26.17 -91.82 33.02
C SER A 284 -27.16 -92.99 33.02
N GLU A 285 -28.01 -93.11 31.98
CA GLU A 285 -28.92 -94.25 31.81
C GLU A 285 -28.15 -95.56 31.57
N GLY A 286 -27.13 -95.53 30.71
CA GLY A 286 -26.24 -96.68 30.48
C GLY A 286 -25.59 -97.18 31.78
N LYS A 287 -25.14 -96.27 32.65
CA LYS A 287 -24.61 -96.61 33.98
C LYS A 287 -25.67 -97.22 34.91
N LYS A 288 -26.92 -96.76 34.84
CA LYS A 288 -28.05 -97.37 35.58
C LYS A 288 -28.30 -98.80 35.10
N PHE A 289 -28.36 -99.04 33.78
CA PHE A 289 -28.51 -100.39 33.23
C PHE A 289 -27.32 -101.29 33.58
N PHE A 290 -26.10 -100.78 33.58
CA PHE A 290 -24.93 -101.53 34.06
C PHE A 290 -25.06 -101.91 35.54
N SER A 291 -25.58 -101.00 36.38
CA SER A 291 -25.85 -101.26 37.78
C SER A 291 -26.99 -102.29 37.97
N TRP A 292 -28.02 -102.26 37.13
CA TRP A 292 -29.05 -103.31 37.12
C TRP A 292 -28.52 -104.65 36.63
N LEU A 293 -27.61 -104.65 35.66
CA LEU A 293 -26.97 -105.86 35.17
C LEU A 293 -26.15 -106.53 36.28
N ILE A 294 -25.31 -105.78 37.00
CA ILE A 294 -24.52 -106.34 38.12
C ILE A 294 -25.46 -106.83 39.24
N GLY A 295 -26.52 -106.08 39.54
CA GLY A 295 -27.53 -106.49 40.52
C GLY A 295 -28.25 -107.78 40.12
N LEU A 296 -28.63 -107.93 38.85
CA LEU A 296 -29.30 -109.14 38.34
C LEU A 296 -28.36 -110.35 38.32
N VAL A 297 -27.07 -110.16 38.03
CA VAL A 297 -26.06 -111.23 38.12
C VAL A 297 -25.87 -111.67 39.56
N ILE A 298 -25.68 -110.73 40.50
CA ILE A 298 -25.54 -111.05 41.94
C ILE A 298 -26.79 -111.75 42.46
N LEU A 299 -27.99 -111.23 42.11
CA LEU A 299 -29.25 -111.85 42.47
C LEU A 299 -29.38 -113.27 41.89
N GLY A 300 -28.97 -113.47 40.63
CA GLY A 300 -28.92 -114.79 40.01
C GLY A 300 -28.04 -115.75 40.80
N ILE A 301 -26.83 -115.34 41.18
CA ILE A 301 -25.91 -116.14 42.00
C ILE A 301 -26.55 -116.48 43.36
N LEU A 302 -27.17 -115.51 44.03
CA LEU A 302 -27.83 -115.73 45.32
C LEU A 302 -29.02 -116.68 45.23
N ILE A 303 -29.86 -116.55 44.20
CA ILE A 303 -31.00 -117.44 43.97
C ILE A 303 -30.49 -118.87 43.69
N LEU A 304 -29.46 -119.03 42.87
CA LEU A 304 -28.88 -120.34 42.56
C LEU A 304 -28.21 -120.98 43.78
N PHE A 305 -27.47 -120.19 44.55
CA PHE A 305 -26.85 -120.65 45.80
C PHE A 305 -27.92 -121.09 46.81
N SER A 306 -28.96 -120.28 47.00
CA SER A 306 -30.10 -120.62 47.86
C SER A 306 -30.81 -121.89 47.38
N LEU A 307 -31.06 -122.01 46.07
CA LEU A 307 -31.67 -123.20 45.49
C LEU A 307 -30.82 -124.45 45.74
N LEU A 308 -29.48 -124.37 45.58
CA LEU A 308 -28.56 -125.46 45.92
C LEU A 308 -28.58 -125.81 47.41
N TRP A 309 -28.64 -124.80 48.30
CA TRP A 309 -28.62 -125.00 49.75
C TRP A 309 -29.92 -125.62 50.28
N PHE A 310 -31.08 -125.23 49.75
CA PHE A 310 -32.39 -125.77 50.12
C PHE A 310 -32.76 -127.05 49.38
N THR A 311 -31.88 -127.55 48.50
CA THR A 311 -32.08 -128.83 47.82
C THR A 311 -31.90 -130.00 48.82
N PRO A 312 -32.87 -130.92 48.96
CA PRO A 312 -32.74 -132.08 49.86
C PRO A 312 -31.56 -133.00 49.49
N GLU A 313 -30.86 -133.59 50.48
CA GLU A 313 -29.70 -134.48 50.27
C GLU A 313 -29.98 -135.62 49.27
N ASP A 314 -31.19 -136.21 49.33
CA ASP A 314 -31.64 -137.29 48.42
C ASP A 314 -31.78 -136.85 46.94
N MET A 315 -31.67 -135.55 46.62
CA MET A 315 -31.89 -135.01 45.26
C MET A 315 -30.71 -135.28 44.33
N LEU A 316 -29.48 -134.95 44.77
CA LEU A 316 -28.26 -135.30 44.03
C LEU A 316 -28.12 -136.82 43.93
N GLU A 317 -28.48 -137.53 45.00
CA GLU A 317 -28.49 -138.99 45.02
C GLU A 317 -29.53 -139.56 44.03
N SER A 318 -30.71 -138.93 43.87
CA SER A 318 -31.76 -139.35 42.92
C SER A 318 -31.38 -139.21 41.44
N ILE A 319 -30.40 -138.34 41.11
CA ILE A 319 -29.84 -138.20 39.76
C ILE A 319 -28.99 -139.43 39.41
N PHE A 320 -28.29 -140.01 40.38
CA PHE A 320 -27.39 -141.15 40.18
C PHE A 320 -28.00 -142.52 40.55
N SER A 321 -29.06 -142.55 41.37
CA SER A 321 -29.67 -143.78 41.93
C SER A 321 -30.91 -144.31 41.16
N GLY A 322 -31.21 -143.79 39.97
CA GLY A 322 -32.23 -144.39 39.09
C GLY A 322 -33.70 -144.03 39.39
N SER A 323 -33.97 -142.91 40.06
CA SER A 323 -35.32 -142.34 40.23
C SER A 323 -35.55 -141.13 39.28
N PRO A 324 -35.86 -141.36 37.99
CA PRO A 324 -35.83 -140.31 36.97
C PRO A 324 -36.83 -139.17 37.23
N SER A 325 -37.99 -139.43 37.83
CA SER A 325 -39.07 -138.44 37.94
C SER A 325 -38.77 -137.24 38.85
N LYS A 326 -38.03 -137.43 39.95
CA LYS A 326 -37.66 -136.34 40.88
C LYS A 326 -36.50 -135.51 40.32
N ALA A 327 -35.47 -136.17 39.80
CA ALA A 327 -34.34 -135.53 39.13
C ALA A 327 -34.77 -134.64 37.95
N ILE A 328 -35.72 -135.13 37.14
CA ILE A 328 -36.25 -134.40 35.97
C ILE A 328 -36.97 -133.11 36.40
N ARG A 329 -37.80 -133.14 37.45
CA ARG A 329 -38.56 -131.95 37.91
C ARG A 329 -37.63 -130.81 38.35
N TRP A 330 -36.63 -131.10 39.16
CA TRP A 330 -35.65 -130.11 39.61
C TRP A 330 -34.75 -129.62 38.47
N SER A 331 -34.38 -130.49 37.54
CA SER A 331 -33.62 -130.10 36.33
C SER A 331 -34.41 -129.11 35.46
N ILE A 332 -35.73 -129.33 35.29
CA ILE A 332 -36.59 -128.40 34.55
C ILE A 332 -36.64 -127.03 35.25
N ILE A 333 -36.77 -126.99 36.58
CA ILE A 333 -36.77 -125.74 37.36
C ILE A 333 -35.43 -124.99 37.19
N PHE A 334 -34.31 -125.70 37.25
CA PHE A 334 -32.99 -125.10 37.08
C PHE A 334 -32.79 -124.56 35.65
N ILE A 335 -33.15 -125.33 34.63
CA ILE A 335 -33.03 -124.93 33.22
C ILE A 335 -33.94 -123.74 32.90
N THR A 336 -35.17 -123.73 33.40
CA THR A 336 -36.11 -122.61 33.20
C THR A 336 -35.64 -121.34 33.89
N LEU A 337 -35.13 -121.44 35.13
CA LEU A 337 -34.53 -120.31 35.85
C LEU A 337 -33.28 -119.78 35.14
N MET A 338 -32.39 -120.67 34.69
CA MET A 338 -31.21 -120.30 33.88
C MET A 338 -31.60 -119.59 32.60
N SER A 339 -32.62 -120.09 31.91
CA SER A 339 -33.13 -119.49 30.67
C SER A 339 -33.72 -118.09 30.94
N LEU A 340 -34.46 -117.93 32.04
CA LEU A 340 -35.01 -116.63 32.44
C LEU A 340 -33.91 -115.61 32.77
N LEU A 341 -32.90 -116.01 33.56
CA LEU A 341 -31.75 -115.16 33.87
C LEU A 341 -30.98 -114.80 32.61
N PHE A 342 -30.76 -115.76 31.71
CA PHE A 342 -30.08 -115.53 30.43
C PHE A 342 -30.83 -114.50 29.58
N VAL A 343 -32.15 -114.63 29.45
CA VAL A 343 -33.00 -113.66 28.72
C VAL A 343 -32.95 -112.28 29.39
N GLY A 344 -33.04 -112.21 30.72
CA GLY A 344 -32.96 -110.95 31.48
C GLY A 344 -31.61 -110.24 31.33
N ILE A 345 -30.51 -110.98 31.46
CA ILE A 345 -29.14 -110.48 31.20
C ILE A 345 -29.05 -109.94 29.78
N GLN A 346 -29.54 -110.69 28.79
CA GLN A 346 -29.46 -110.27 27.40
C GLN A 346 -30.30 -109.03 27.10
N ALA A 347 -31.47 -108.90 27.72
CA ALA A 347 -32.33 -107.72 27.60
C ALA A 347 -31.67 -106.47 28.19
N ILE A 348 -31.14 -106.55 29.42
CA ILE A 348 -30.47 -105.42 30.08
C ILE A 348 -29.17 -105.06 29.36
N LYS A 349 -28.39 -106.07 28.91
CA LYS A 349 -27.18 -105.85 28.11
C LYS A 349 -27.50 -105.09 26.82
N LYS A 350 -28.56 -105.47 26.09
CA LYS A 350 -29.02 -104.76 24.89
C LYS A 350 -29.43 -103.32 25.20
N ALA A 351 -30.19 -103.08 26.27
CA ALA A 351 -30.60 -101.74 26.68
C ALA A 351 -29.38 -100.87 27.08
N MET A 352 -28.44 -101.43 27.83
CA MET A 352 -27.19 -100.78 28.23
C MET A 352 -26.36 -100.35 27.01
N PHE A 353 -26.07 -101.28 26.10
CA PHE A 353 -25.30 -100.96 24.90
C PHE A 353 -26.04 -99.98 23.99
N SER A 354 -27.37 -100.09 23.86
CA SER A 354 -28.17 -99.11 23.12
C SER A 354 -28.00 -97.70 23.69
N SER A 355 -28.09 -97.54 25.01
CA SER A 355 -27.91 -96.25 25.67
C SER A 355 -26.49 -95.68 25.48
N TYR A 356 -25.45 -96.51 25.61
CA TYR A 356 -24.07 -96.08 25.34
C TYR A 356 -23.80 -95.74 23.86
N HIS A 357 -24.39 -96.48 22.92
CA HIS A 357 -24.27 -96.17 21.49
C HIS A 357 -24.95 -94.83 21.15
N LEU A 358 -26.15 -94.60 21.68
CA LEU A 358 -26.85 -93.32 21.52
C LEU A 358 -26.07 -92.17 22.18
N ALA A 359 -25.45 -92.42 23.34
CA ALA A 359 -24.60 -91.43 24.00
C ALA A 359 -23.39 -91.07 23.15
N ARG A 360 -22.71 -92.07 22.58
CA ARG A 360 -21.56 -91.86 21.68
C ARG A 360 -21.94 -91.13 20.39
N ASP A 361 -23.07 -91.48 19.79
CA ASP A 361 -23.62 -90.76 18.62
C ASP A 361 -23.90 -89.28 18.98
N ALA A 362 -24.50 -89.02 20.14
CA ALA A 362 -24.71 -87.65 20.61
C ALA A 362 -23.38 -86.89 20.86
N GLU A 363 -22.36 -87.54 21.42
CA GLU A 363 -21.02 -86.95 21.58
C GLU A 363 -20.34 -86.68 20.23
N GLU A 364 -20.47 -87.57 19.25
CA GLU A 364 -19.92 -87.39 17.92
C GLU A 364 -20.60 -86.20 17.21
N ARG A 365 -21.93 -86.05 17.33
CA ARG A 365 -22.66 -84.88 16.81
C ARG A 365 -22.29 -83.58 17.50
N GLU A 366 -22.07 -83.59 18.82
CA GLU A 366 -21.59 -82.42 19.57
C GLU A 366 -20.21 -81.97 19.07
N LYS A 367 -19.25 -82.90 18.99
CA LYS A 367 -17.88 -82.62 18.50
C LYS A 367 -17.89 -82.12 17.06
N LEU A 368 -18.70 -82.71 16.18
CA LEU A 368 -18.86 -82.25 14.80
C LEU A 368 -19.46 -80.84 14.73
N THR A 369 -20.45 -80.53 15.57
CA THR A 369 -21.06 -79.19 15.63
C THR A 369 -20.07 -78.14 16.15
N VAL A 370 -19.29 -78.47 17.18
CA VAL A 370 -18.24 -77.60 17.72
C VAL A 370 -17.09 -77.41 16.73
N PHE A 371 -16.68 -78.48 16.05
CA PHE A 371 -15.68 -78.41 14.99
C PHE A 371 -16.15 -77.51 13.84
N TYR A 372 -17.40 -77.66 13.40
CA TYR A 372 -18.00 -76.77 12.41
C TYR A 372 -18.03 -75.31 12.84
N LEU A 373 -18.43 -75.04 14.09
CA LEU A 373 -18.39 -73.70 14.68
C LEU A 373 -16.97 -73.11 14.68
N SER A 374 -15.95 -73.93 14.96
CA SER A 374 -14.55 -73.50 14.93
C SER A 374 -14.09 -73.15 13.51
N LEU A 375 -14.50 -73.94 12.53
CA LEU A 375 -14.14 -73.71 11.12
C LEU A 375 -14.84 -72.48 10.52
N ILE A 376 -16.10 -72.18 10.92
CA ILE A 376 -16.78 -70.93 10.52
C ILE A 376 -16.02 -69.73 11.08
N LYS A 377 -15.62 -69.80 12.35
CA LYS A 377 -14.89 -68.72 13.03
C LYS A 377 -13.58 -68.39 12.31
N ASP A 378 -12.88 -69.41 11.83
CA ASP A 378 -11.60 -69.25 11.12
C ASP A 378 -11.78 -69.06 9.60
N SER A 379 -13.01 -68.85 9.13
CA SER A 379 -13.38 -68.54 7.73
C SER A 379 -12.83 -69.53 6.69
N THR A 380 -12.70 -70.81 7.05
CA THR A 380 -11.96 -71.81 6.25
C THR A 380 -12.86 -72.80 5.48
N ILE A 381 -14.18 -72.56 5.36
CA ILE A 381 -15.14 -73.56 4.85
C ILE A 381 -15.67 -73.19 3.46
N THR A 382 -15.67 -74.16 2.54
CA THR A 382 -16.37 -74.09 1.24
C THR A 382 -17.84 -74.56 1.34
N GLN A 383 -18.69 -74.21 0.38
CA GLN A 383 -20.13 -74.58 0.44
C GLN A 383 -20.32 -76.11 0.44
N GLU A 384 -19.39 -76.83 -0.17
CA GLU A 384 -19.30 -78.29 -0.20
C GLU A 384 -19.00 -78.88 1.18
N ASP A 385 -18.07 -78.29 1.94
CA ASP A 385 -17.76 -78.71 3.30
C ASP A 385 -18.94 -78.49 4.25
N ARG A 386 -19.70 -77.42 4.03
CA ARG A 386 -20.92 -77.12 4.79
C ARG A 386 -22.02 -78.15 4.57
N SER A 387 -22.25 -78.57 3.31
CA SER A 387 -23.27 -79.58 3.02
C SER A 387 -22.90 -80.93 3.60
N LEU A 388 -21.61 -81.30 3.56
CA LEU A 388 -21.09 -82.53 4.15
C LEU A 388 -21.26 -82.58 5.68
N VAL A 389 -20.93 -81.49 6.38
CA VAL A 389 -21.10 -81.44 7.84
C VAL A 389 -22.57 -81.45 8.25
N LEU A 390 -23.43 -80.71 7.54
CA LEU A 390 -24.87 -80.74 7.79
C LEU A 390 -25.45 -82.14 7.54
N GLN A 391 -25.03 -82.81 6.47
CA GLN A 391 -25.45 -84.18 6.19
C GLN A 391 -24.99 -85.16 7.28
N ALA A 392 -23.75 -85.03 7.78
CA ALA A 392 -23.26 -85.83 8.90
C ALA A 392 -24.08 -85.58 10.19
N LEU A 393 -24.36 -84.31 10.53
CA LEU A 393 -25.12 -83.93 11.73
C LEU A 393 -26.58 -84.42 11.72
N PHE A 394 -27.23 -84.43 10.54
CA PHE A 394 -28.63 -84.83 10.38
C PHE A 394 -28.81 -86.29 9.90
N SER A 395 -27.73 -87.03 9.65
CA SER A 395 -27.81 -88.46 9.35
C SER A 395 -28.36 -89.25 10.55
N ARG A 396 -29.06 -90.36 10.29
CA ARG A 396 -29.62 -91.21 11.36
C ARG A 396 -28.51 -92.10 11.93
N SER A 397 -28.49 -92.30 13.25
CA SER A 397 -27.61 -93.32 13.83
C SER A 397 -28.19 -94.71 13.61
N ASP A 398 -27.35 -95.59 13.05
CA ASP A 398 -27.64 -97.01 12.86
C ASP A 398 -27.67 -97.71 14.23
N THR A 399 -28.73 -97.48 15.00
CA THR A 399 -29.01 -98.29 16.17
C THR A 399 -29.51 -99.64 15.67
N GLY A 400 -28.72 -100.70 15.91
CA GLY A 400 -28.96 -102.06 15.42
C GLY A 400 -30.24 -102.76 15.94
N LEU A 401 -31.20 -102.01 16.49
CA LEU A 401 -32.52 -102.46 16.91
C LEU A 401 -33.63 -102.16 15.88
N LEU A 402 -33.40 -101.23 14.95
CA LEU A 402 -34.33 -100.87 13.87
C LEU A 402 -33.63 -101.03 12.51
N LYS A 403 -33.15 -102.24 12.23
CA LYS A 403 -32.76 -102.62 10.86
C LYS A 403 -34.03 -103.04 10.13
N GLU A 404 -34.74 -102.07 9.56
CA GLU A 404 -35.58 -102.20 8.36
C GLU A 404 -36.30 -100.88 8.15
N GLU A 405 -35.70 -99.99 7.37
CA GLU A 405 -36.32 -99.30 6.23
C GLU A 405 -35.34 -98.27 5.66
N SER A 406 -35.20 -98.27 4.34
CA SER A 406 -34.15 -97.62 3.55
C SER A 406 -34.06 -96.10 3.76
N SER A 407 -32.92 -95.62 4.29
CA SER A 407 -32.52 -94.22 4.26
C SER A 407 -31.00 -94.06 4.43
N PRO A 408 -30.39 -92.94 4.01
CA PRO A 408 -28.95 -92.83 3.79
C PRO A 408 -28.13 -92.93 5.09
N THR A 409 -27.19 -93.87 5.13
CA THR A 409 -26.20 -94.05 6.21
C THR A 409 -25.07 -93.01 6.09
N MET A 410 -24.47 -92.65 7.23
CA MET A 410 -23.30 -91.76 7.31
C MET A 410 -22.16 -92.28 6.42
N PRO A 411 -21.55 -91.47 5.54
CA PRO A 411 -20.45 -91.93 4.71
C PRO A 411 -19.24 -92.30 5.58
N GLY A 412 -18.78 -93.54 5.46
CA GLY A 412 -17.60 -94.01 6.16
C GLY A 412 -16.35 -93.31 5.62
N ILE A 413 -15.46 -92.89 6.52
CA ILE A 413 -14.16 -92.27 6.18
C ILE A 413 -13.30 -93.16 5.26
N LEU A 414 -13.63 -94.45 5.14
CA LEU A 414 -12.93 -95.41 4.27
C LEU A 414 -13.37 -95.39 2.79
N ASP A 415 -14.50 -94.78 2.43
CA ASP A 415 -15.00 -94.79 1.05
C ASP A 415 -14.29 -93.77 0.13
N LYS A 416 -13.41 -92.92 0.68
CA LYS A 416 -12.60 -91.96 -0.10
C LYS A 416 -11.14 -92.37 -0.33
N ILE A 417 -10.71 -93.57 0.11
CA ILE A 417 -9.33 -94.06 -0.14
C ILE A 417 -9.28 -94.99 -1.38
N LYS A 418 -10.38 -95.12 -2.12
CA LYS A 418 -10.40 -95.86 -3.39
C LYS A 418 -11.06 -95.05 -4.50
N ASN A 419 -10.38 -93.98 -4.91
CA ASN A 419 -10.17 -93.56 -6.31
C ASN A 419 -9.42 -92.24 -6.35
#